data_AF-A0A420FW35-F1
#
_entry.id   AF-A0A420FW35-F1
#
_cell.length_a   1.000
_cell.length_b   1.000
_cell.length_c   1.000
_cell.angle_alpha   90.00
_cell.angle_beta   90.00
_cell.angle_gamma   90.00
#
_symmetry.space_group_name_H-M   'P 1'
#
loop_
_entity.id
_entity.type
_entity.pdbx_description
1 polymer ?
#
loop_
_entity_poly.entity_id
_entity_poly.type
_entity_poly.pdbx_seq_one_letter_code
_entity_poly.pdbx_strand_id
1 'polypeptide(L)'
;MAGIREKEKKNNLEASISPIVIQELLAHVANRNGSSLFQKSLNAIKAMYLHCFDNGFSRMLARPEMLVARYIFGLSSEKKVQTSNAYYEIVNGLAKSPTNEMFDRFADNLKRNKEFVEYAERIYAESFLNTLKYYDPEMENWAVFADDQSKRKKLLNNIRSDKFSLILARDYIEPLFDYYALEHPGLVKPDEDQWILFCDKFVTNFPEYIALYKSVYENIINSKFNMFEKDRSNFWWDTQLMLNVGDHKIQNDKLYFVTSDKAMLKVGRETNANLSILTFDEYIDYLG
;
A
#
# COMPACT_ATOMS: atom_id res chain seq x y z
N MET A 1 20.09 4.38 -15.29
CA MET A 1 19.01 5.38 -15.17
C MET A 1 18.90 6.30 -16.39
N ALA A 2 19.97 6.93 -16.89
CA ALA A 2 19.88 7.84 -18.06
C ALA A 2 19.17 7.21 -19.28
N GLY A 3 19.51 5.97 -19.64
CA GLY A 3 18.84 5.27 -20.76
C GLY A 3 17.38 4.87 -20.52
N ILE A 4 16.95 4.64 -19.28
CA ILE A 4 15.54 4.28 -19.00
C ILE A 4 14.65 5.51 -19.18
N ARG A 5 15.04 6.64 -18.61
CA ARG A 5 14.28 7.90 -18.69
C ARG A 5 14.17 8.41 -20.13
N GLU A 6 15.21 8.24 -20.93
CA GLU A 6 15.18 8.58 -22.36
C GLU A 6 14.18 7.71 -23.13
N LYS A 7 14.17 6.39 -22.88
CA LYS A 7 13.20 5.47 -23.48
C LYS A 7 11.77 5.77 -23.03
N GLU A 8 11.56 6.04 -21.75
CA GLU A 8 10.25 6.46 -21.21
C GLU A 8 9.75 7.70 -21.93
N LYS A 9 10.58 8.75 -22.03
CA LYS A 9 10.24 9.97 -22.77
C LYS A 9 9.91 9.71 -24.24
N LYS A 10 10.67 8.84 -24.91
CA LYS A 10 10.42 8.45 -26.31
C LYS A 10 9.06 7.77 -26.48
N ASN A 11 8.62 7.04 -25.46
CA ASN A 11 7.34 6.32 -25.45
C ASN A 11 6.20 7.11 -24.78
N ASN A 12 6.39 8.41 -24.49
CA ASN A 12 5.42 9.25 -23.77
C ASN A 12 4.99 8.66 -22.41
N LEU A 13 5.93 8.04 -21.69
CA LEU A 13 5.70 7.48 -20.37
C LEU A 13 6.26 8.42 -19.30
N GLU A 14 5.58 8.44 -18.16
CA GLU A 14 5.91 9.30 -17.04
C GLU A 14 6.01 8.47 -15.75
N ALA A 15 7.20 8.46 -15.15
CA ALA A 15 7.39 7.86 -13.84
C ALA A 15 6.79 8.77 -12.75
N SER A 16 6.10 8.15 -11.79
CA SER A 16 5.52 8.83 -10.63
C SER A 16 5.98 8.19 -9.34
N ILE A 17 6.16 9.00 -8.31
CA ILE A 17 6.57 8.53 -6.99
C ILE A 17 5.37 7.91 -6.27
N SER A 18 5.56 6.72 -5.69
CA SER A 18 4.60 6.13 -4.77
C SER A 18 4.77 6.70 -3.35
N PRO A 19 3.73 7.30 -2.75
CA PRO A 19 3.82 7.81 -1.37
C PRO A 19 4.02 6.70 -0.33
N ILE A 20 3.58 5.48 -0.62
CA ILE A 20 3.81 4.30 0.24
C ILE A 20 5.31 3.97 0.26
N VAL A 21 5.93 3.90 -0.92
CA VAL A 21 7.38 3.63 -1.02
C VAL A 21 8.20 4.73 -0.36
N ILE A 22 7.83 6.01 -0.51
CA ILE A 22 8.48 7.10 0.24
C ILE A 22 8.40 6.82 1.74
N GLN A 23 7.20 6.52 2.24
CA GLN A 23 6.95 6.33 3.66
C GLN A 23 7.80 5.20 4.25
N GLU A 24 7.93 4.07 3.57
CA GLU A 24 8.81 2.96 4.00
C GLU A 24 10.29 3.37 3.99
N LEU A 25 10.76 3.98 2.90
CA LEU A 25 12.15 4.43 2.78
C LEU A 25 12.52 5.46 3.86
N LEU A 26 11.61 6.41 4.15
CA LEU A 26 11.80 7.42 5.18
C LEU A 26 11.88 6.81 6.58
N ALA A 27 11.10 5.76 6.87
CA ALA A 27 11.17 5.05 8.14
C ALA A 27 12.53 4.36 8.34
N HIS A 28 13.11 3.78 7.28
CA HIS A 28 14.42 3.14 7.35
C HIS A 28 15.58 4.13 7.53
N VAL A 29 15.48 5.34 6.98
CA VAL A 29 16.54 6.36 7.14
C VAL A 29 16.46 7.12 8.46
N ALA A 30 15.36 7.02 9.22
CA ALA A 30 15.15 7.77 10.45
C ALA A 30 16.20 7.50 11.55
N ASN A 31 16.73 6.27 11.65
CA ASN A 31 17.63 5.89 12.75
C ASN A 31 19.10 6.25 12.51
N ARG A 32 19.48 6.76 11.32
CA ARG A 32 20.85 7.23 10.95
C ARG A 32 22.00 6.30 11.40
N ASN A 33 21.72 5.01 11.52
CA ASN A 33 22.62 4.05 12.17
C ASN A 33 23.71 3.53 11.23
N GLY A 34 23.84 4.10 10.02
CA GLY A 34 24.80 3.65 9.02
C GLY A 34 24.61 2.20 8.55
N SER A 35 23.48 1.57 8.89
CA SER A 35 23.20 0.18 8.53
C SER A 35 23.12 0.00 7.01
N SER A 36 23.28 -1.24 6.56
CA SER A 36 23.07 -1.57 5.13
C SER A 36 21.68 -1.14 4.66
N LEU A 37 20.65 -1.30 5.49
CA LEU A 37 19.28 -0.90 5.18
C LEU A 37 19.13 0.62 5.09
N PHE A 38 19.77 1.37 5.98
CA PHE A 38 19.83 2.84 5.91
C PHE A 38 20.41 3.29 4.55
N GLN A 39 21.57 2.75 4.16
CA GLN A 39 22.23 3.18 2.92
C GLN A 39 21.48 2.75 1.66
N LYS A 40 20.92 1.54 1.65
CA LYS A 40 20.05 1.08 0.57
C LYS A 40 18.84 2.00 0.41
N SER A 41 18.21 2.38 1.52
CA SER A 41 17.03 3.24 1.51
C SER A 41 17.37 4.65 1.05
N LEU A 42 18.49 5.22 1.51
CA LEU A 42 18.96 6.53 1.06
C LEU A 42 19.28 6.55 -0.45
N ASN A 43 19.94 5.49 -0.95
CA ASN A 43 20.21 5.35 -2.38
C ASN A 43 18.93 5.20 -3.19
N ALA A 44 17.93 4.47 -2.67
CA ALA A 44 16.61 4.34 -3.31
C ALA A 44 15.86 5.68 -3.35
N ILE A 45 15.88 6.47 -2.27
CA ILE A 45 15.33 7.83 -2.24
C ILE A 45 15.96 8.69 -3.33
N LYS A 46 17.30 8.65 -3.46
CA LYS A 46 18.01 9.41 -4.48
C LYS A 46 17.67 8.94 -5.90
N ALA A 47 17.61 7.64 -6.13
CA ALA A 47 17.26 7.08 -7.43
C ALA A 47 15.84 7.46 -7.85
N MET A 48 14.88 7.28 -6.96
CA MET A 48 13.47 7.67 -7.14
C MET A 48 13.33 9.17 -7.45
N TYR A 49 13.99 10.03 -6.67
CA TYR A 49 14.00 11.47 -6.92
C TYR A 49 14.56 11.80 -8.31
N LEU A 50 15.73 11.26 -8.68
CA LEU A 50 16.35 11.56 -9.98
C LEU A 50 15.56 11.01 -11.17
N HIS A 51 14.83 9.92 -10.98
CA HIS A 51 14.02 9.28 -12.02
C HIS A 51 12.70 10.00 -12.24
N CYS A 52 11.97 10.33 -11.16
CA CYS A 52 10.63 10.90 -11.23
C CYS A 52 10.60 12.45 -11.29
N PHE A 53 11.73 13.12 -11.09
CA PHE A 53 11.80 14.57 -11.11
C PHE A 53 12.21 15.11 -12.49
N ASP A 54 11.32 15.93 -13.09
CA ASP A 54 11.58 16.65 -14.33
C ASP A 54 11.11 18.10 -14.24
N ASN A 55 11.90 19.02 -14.82
CA ASN A 55 11.54 20.45 -14.99
C ASN A 55 11.01 21.17 -13.74
N GLY A 56 11.51 20.84 -12.54
CA GLY A 56 11.11 21.53 -11.31
C GLY A 56 9.85 20.97 -10.64
N PHE A 57 9.17 19.99 -11.24
CA PHE A 57 7.98 19.35 -10.70
C PHE A 57 8.23 17.87 -10.39
N SER A 58 7.74 17.42 -9.24
CA SER A 58 7.70 16.01 -8.87
C SER A 58 6.29 15.50 -9.07
N ARG A 59 6.17 14.38 -9.79
CA ARG A 59 4.90 13.67 -9.94
C ARG A 59 4.83 12.62 -8.85
N MET A 60 3.87 12.78 -7.94
CA MET A 60 3.61 11.80 -6.89
C MET A 60 2.17 11.35 -7.01
N LEU A 61 1.95 10.04 -6.88
CA LEU A 61 0.62 9.47 -6.86
C LEU A 61 -0.15 9.95 -5.63
N ALA A 62 -1.47 10.00 -5.75
CA ALA A 62 -2.33 10.18 -4.59
C ALA A 62 -2.08 9.04 -3.60
N ARG A 63 -2.14 9.34 -2.30
CA ARG A 63 -2.07 8.26 -1.30
C ARG A 63 -3.29 7.34 -1.45
N PRO A 64 -3.17 6.03 -1.16
CA PRO A 64 -4.28 5.10 -1.37
C PRO A 64 -5.56 5.53 -0.64
N GLU A 65 -5.47 6.09 0.57
CA GLU A 65 -6.64 6.56 1.30
C GLU A 65 -7.32 7.76 0.63
N MET A 66 -6.56 8.60 -0.07
CA MET A 66 -7.11 9.74 -0.84
C MET A 66 -7.80 9.26 -2.11
N LEU A 67 -7.20 8.28 -2.79
CA LEU A 67 -7.77 7.64 -3.97
C LEU A 67 -9.14 7.05 -3.65
N VAL A 68 -9.20 6.22 -2.60
CA VAL A 68 -10.45 5.55 -2.20
C VAL A 68 -11.48 6.55 -1.68
N ALA A 69 -11.09 7.53 -0.84
CA ALA A 69 -12.03 8.52 -0.32
C ALA A 69 -12.66 9.36 -1.45
N ARG A 70 -11.86 9.76 -2.44
CA ARG A 70 -12.36 10.48 -3.62
C ARG A 70 -13.25 9.61 -4.49
N TYR A 71 -12.87 8.35 -4.69
CA TYR A 71 -13.59 7.45 -5.57
C TYR A 71 -14.94 6.97 -5.00
N ILE A 72 -14.96 6.60 -3.72
CA ILE A 72 -16.15 6.06 -3.05
C ILE A 72 -17.06 7.19 -2.58
N PHE A 73 -16.52 8.20 -1.90
CA PHE A 73 -17.30 9.24 -1.22
C PHE A 73 -17.28 10.61 -1.92
N GLY A 74 -16.45 10.81 -2.94
CA GLY A 74 -16.26 12.12 -3.57
C GLY A 74 -15.45 13.11 -2.71
N LEU A 75 -14.87 12.65 -1.59
CA LEU A 75 -14.22 13.51 -0.61
C LEU A 75 -12.74 13.81 -0.96
N SER A 76 -12.22 14.91 -0.43
CA SER A 76 -10.82 15.32 -0.55
C SER A 76 -10.32 15.89 0.78
N SER A 77 -9.01 15.84 1.02
CA SER A 77 -8.39 16.40 2.24
C SER A 77 -7.17 17.21 1.88
N GLU A 78 -7.21 18.51 2.18
CA GLU A 78 -6.07 19.42 1.99
C GLU A 78 -4.92 19.07 2.95
N LYS A 79 -5.24 18.60 4.17
CA LYS A 79 -4.23 18.14 5.14
C LYS A 79 -3.43 16.96 4.60
N LYS A 80 -4.08 16.05 3.87
CA LYS A 80 -3.40 14.92 3.22
C LYS A 80 -2.52 15.38 2.06
N VAL A 81 -2.96 16.37 1.27
CA VAL A 81 -2.12 17.01 0.24
C VAL A 81 -0.88 17.66 0.87
N GLN A 82 -1.04 18.37 1.99
CA GLN A 82 0.09 18.96 2.73
C GLN A 82 1.06 17.91 3.28
N THR A 83 0.53 16.78 3.79
CA THR A 83 1.37 15.66 4.25
C THR A 83 2.20 15.08 3.11
N SER A 84 1.58 14.89 1.95
CA SER A 84 2.22 14.48 0.70
C SER A 84 3.33 15.47 0.29
N ASN A 85 3.08 16.77 0.34
CA ASN A 85 4.08 17.79 0.04
C ASN A 85 5.26 17.76 1.04
N ALA A 86 4.99 17.53 2.33
CA ALA A 86 6.03 17.40 3.34
C ALA A 86 6.94 16.18 3.09
N TYR A 87 6.37 15.03 2.67
CA TYR A 87 7.17 13.88 2.25
C TYR A 87 8.07 14.21 1.07
N TYR A 88 7.54 14.93 0.09
CA TYR A 88 8.32 15.38 -1.06
C TYR A 88 9.48 16.31 -0.64
N GLU A 89 9.26 17.26 0.26
CA GLU A 89 10.32 18.15 0.76
C GLU A 89 11.46 17.37 1.43
N ILE A 90 11.13 16.36 2.24
CA ILE A 90 12.13 15.49 2.88
C ILE A 90 12.92 14.72 1.82
N VAL A 91 12.24 14.09 0.87
CA VAL A 91 12.87 13.34 -0.24
C VAL A 91 13.80 14.23 -1.05
N ASN A 92 13.36 15.44 -1.43
CA ASN A 92 14.17 16.40 -2.17
C ASN A 92 15.43 16.81 -1.40
N GLY A 93 15.29 17.10 -0.09
CA GLY A 93 16.42 17.45 0.77
C GLY A 93 17.44 16.31 0.88
N LEU A 94 16.97 15.10 1.19
CA LEU A 94 17.83 13.92 1.35
C LEU A 94 18.47 13.47 0.02
N ALA A 95 17.77 13.58 -1.11
CA ALA A 95 18.30 13.17 -2.41
C ALA A 95 19.41 14.11 -2.91
N LYS A 96 19.27 15.42 -2.68
CA LYS A 96 20.23 16.44 -3.15
C LYS A 96 21.41 16.64 -2.20
N SER A 97 21.17 16.59 -0.89
CA SER A 97 22.17 16.94 0.11
C SER A 97 21.94 16.13 1.40
N PRO A 98 22.30 14.84 1.42
CA PRO A 98 22.15 13.97 2.60
C PRO A 98 23.21 14.26 3.67
N THR A 99 23.25 15.51 4.14
CA THR A 99 24.16 15.96 5.21
C THR A 99 23.54 15.70 6.58
N ASN A 100 24.37 15.72 7.62
CA ASN A 100 23.86 15.55 8.96
C ASN A 100 22.83 16.62 9.36
N GLU A 101 23.08 17.87 8.96
CA GLU A 101 22.17 18.99 9.15
C GLU A 101 20.80 18.75 8.50
N MET A 102 20.77 18.16 7.29
CA MET A 102 19.51 17.87 6.61
C MET A 102 18.68 16.82 7.37
N PHE A 103 19.34 15.81 7.92
CA PHE A 103 18.67 14.83 8.77
C PHE A 103 18.20 15.44 10.10
N ASP A 104 18.99 16.33 10.71
CA ASP A 104 18.60 17.04 11.94
C ASP A 104 17.35 17.90 11.70
N ARG A 105 17.30 18.61 10.56
CA ARG A 105 16.14 19.41 10.13
C ARG A 105 14.85 18.59 10.05
N PHE A 106 14.92 17.32 9.63
CA PHE A 106 13.75 16.46 9.44
C PHE A 106 13.57 15.42 10.54
N ALA A 107 14.35 15.47 11.62
CA ALA A 107 14.39 14.40 12.63
C ALA A 107 13.02 14.05 13.20
N ASP A 108 12.21 15.06 13.58
CA ASP A 108 10.87 14.86 14.13
C ASP A 108 9.91 14.21 13.11
N ASN A 109 9.96 14.65 11.85
CA ASN A 109 9.11 14.09 10.79
C ASN A 109 9.50 12.65 10.46
N LEU A 110 10.80 12.36 10.40
CA LEU A 110 11.32 11.02 10.18
C LEU A 110 10.94 10.08 11.33
N LYS A 111 11.05 10.55 12.58
CA LYS A 111 10.63 9.82 13.77
C LYS A 111 9.14 9.50 13.74
N ARG A 112 8.28 10.51 13.52
CA ARG A 112 6.81 10.32 13.44
C ARG A 112 6.42 9.38 12.30
N ASN A 113 7.08 9.49 11.15
CA ASN A 113 6.84 8.58 10.04
C ASN A 113 7.22 7.14 10.40
N LYS A 114 8.37 6.93 11.05
CA LYS A 114 8.79 5.61 11.54
C LYS A 114 7.80 5.04 12.56
N GLU A 115 7.38 5.83 13.54
CA GLU A 115 6.38 5.44 14.54
C GLU A 115 5.05 5.07 13.88
N PHE A 116 4.62 5.82 12.86
CA PHE A 116 3.43 5.48 12.07
C PHE A 116 3.60 4.16 11.32
N VAL A 117 4.75 3.93 10.69
CA VAL A 117 5.02 2.69 9.95
C VAL A 117 4.96 1.49 10.90
N GLU A 118 5.65 1.57 12.04
CA GLU A 118 5.65 0.53 13.08
C GLU A 118 4.24 0.31 13.66
N TYR A 119 3.48 1.39 13.86
CA TYR A 119 2.10 1.31 14.33
C TYR A 119 1.17 0.64 13.31
N ALA A 120 1.23 1.04 12.04
CA ALA A 120 0.38 0.50 10.98
C ALA A 120 0.62 -1.00 10.79
N GLU A 121 1.89 -1.41 10.76
CA GLU A 121 2.29 -2.82 10.68
C GLU A 121 1.78 -3.64 11.86
N ARG A 122 1.86 -3.11 13.08
CA ARG A 122 1.33 -3.77 14.28
C ARG A 122 -0.18 -3.92 14.22
N ILE A 123 -0.92 -2.86 13.88
CA ILE A 123 -2.38 -2.91 13.75
C ILE A 123 -2.80 -3.91 12.66
N TYR A 124 -2.07 -3.96 11.55
CA TYR A 124 -2.32 -4.94 10.50
C TYR A 124 -2.19 -6.38 11.03
N ALA A 125 -1.09 -6.71 11.72
CA ALA A 125 -0.92 -8.02 12.34
C ALA A 125 -2.00 -8.34 13.39
N GLU A 126 -2.34 -7.37 14.26
CA GLU A 126 -3.40 -7.52 15.26
C GLU A 126 -4.77 -7.79 14.63
N SER A 127 -5.08 -7.18 13.48
CA SER A 127 -6.35 -7.39 12.78
C SER A 127 -6.54 -8.85 12.34
N PHE A 128 -5.50 -9.50 11.79
CA PHE A 128 -5.55 -10.93 11.45
C PHE A 128 -5.71 -11.78 12.70
N LEU A 129 -4.92 -11.50 13.75
CA LEU A 129 -4.98 -12.27 14.99
C LEU A 129 -6.39 -12.21 15.60
N ASN A 130 -6.98 -11.01 15.70
CA ASN A 130 -8.31 -10.79 16.26
C ASN A 130 -9.38 -11.50 15.42
N THR A 131 -9.31 -11.38 14.10
CA THR A 131 -10.24 -12.05 13.19
C THR A 131 -10.15 -13.57 13.33
N LEU A 132 -8.93 -14.13 13.35
CA LEU A 132 -8.74 -15.57 13.47
C LEU A 132 -9.14 -16.10 14.84
N LYS A 133 -8.87 -15.37 15.92
CA LYS A 133 -9.35 -15.70 17.28
C LYS A 133 -10.86 -15.65 17.42
N TYR A 134 -11.55 -14.83 16.63
CA TYR A 134 -13.02 -14.87 16.59
C TYR A 134 -13.53 -16.22 16.05
N TYR A 135 -12.85 -16.80 15.07
CA TYR A 135 -13.20 -18.12 14.52
C TYR A 135 -12.68 -19.28 15.36
N ASP A 136 -11.47 -19.16 15.91
CA ASP A 136 -10.79 -20.16 16.73
C ASP A 136 -10.27 -19.52 18.04
N PRO A 137 -11.13 -19.40 19.08
CA PRO A 137 -10.75 -18.73 20.33
C PRO A 137 -9.57 -19.40 21.06
N GLU A 138 -9.41 -20.71 20.88
CA GLU A 138 -8.35 -21.52 21.47
C GLU A 138 -7.06 -21.52 20.62
N MET A 139 -7.01 -20.73 19.55
CA MET A 139 -5.82 -20.64 18.69
C MET A 139 -4.61 -20.14 19.49
N GLU A 140 -3.56 -20.97 19.50
CA GLU A 140 -2.24 -20.62 20.02
C GLU A 140 -1.22 -20.48 18.89
N ASN A 141 -0.27 -19.56 19.05
CA ASN A 141 0.89 -19.42 18.15
C ASN A 141 0.55 -19.42 16.65
N TRP A 142 -0.55 -18.75 16.27
CA TRP A 142 -1.04 -18.66 14.88
C TRP A 142 -1.43 -20.01 14.24
N ALA A 143 -1.60 -21.06 15.03
CA ALA A 143 -2.01 -22.38 14.56
C ALA A 143 -3.54 -22.52 14.49
N VAL A 144 -4.14 -22.00 13.42
CA VAL A 144 -5.59 -21.99 13.20
C VAL A 144 -6.14 -23.42 13.07
N PHE A 145 -7.01 -23.80 14.00
CA PHE A 145 -7.61 -25.13 14.11
C PHE A 145 -6.57 -26.23 13.97
N ALA A 146 -5.54 -26.23 14.82
CA ALA A 146 -4.34 -27.07 14.68
C ALA A 146 -4.66 -28.54 14.34
N ASP A 147 -5.64 -29.11 15.04
CA ASP A 147 -6.04 -30.52 14.92
C ASP A 147 -7.39 -30.74 14.19
N ASP A 148 -8.01 -29.68 13.64
CA ASP A 148 -9.32 -29.76 13.00
C ASP A 148 -9.29 -29.24 11.54
N GLN A 149 -8.89 -30.15 10.63
CA GLN A 149 -8.83 -29.88 9.20
C GLN A 149 -10.20 -29.50 8.60
N SER A 150 -11.30 -30.01 9.17
CA SER A 150 -12.65 -29.73 8.69
C SER A 150 -13.02 -28.27 8.95
N LYS A 151 -12.78 -27.78 10.17
CA LYS A 151 -12.96 -26.36 10.52
C LYS A 151 -12.03 -25.46 9.73
N ARG A 152 -10.77 -25.86 9.53
CA ARG A 152 -9.82 -25.11 8.68
C ARG A 152 -10.33 -24.97 7.25
N LYS A 153 -10.81 -26.05 6.64
CA LYS A 153 -11.40 -26.02 5.29
C LYS A 153 -12.65 -25.13 5.23
N LYS A 154 -13.51 -25.19 6.24
CA LYS A 154 -14.70 -24.33 6.34
C LYS A 154 -14.32 -22.85 6.44
N LEU A 155 -13.31 -22.51 7.23
CA LEU A 155 -12.81 -21.15 7.33
C LEU A 155 -12.19 -20.68 6.01
N LEU A 156 -11.33 -21.47 5.38
CA LEU A 156 -10.77 -21.13 4.06
C LEU A 156 -11.86 -20.86 3.02
N ASN A 157 -12.92 -21.67 3.00
CA ASN A 157 -14.06 -21.44 2.10
C ASN A 157 -14.79 -20.13 2.42
N ASN A 158 -14.88 -19.74 3.71
CA ASN A 158 -15.42 -18.43 4.10
C ASN A 158 -14.51 -17.30 3.61
N ILE A 159 -13.20 -17.34 3.92
CA ILE A 159 -12.22 -16.32 3.49
C ILE A 159 -12.26 -16.11 1.96
N ARG A 160 -12.42 -17.18 1.20
CA ARG A 160 -12.49 -17.13 -0.27
C ARG A 160 -13.80 -16.56 -0.81
N SER A 161 -14.87 -16.55 -0.02
CA SER A 161 -16.20 -16.12 -0.47
C SER A 161 -16.28 -14.63 -0.82
N ASP A 162 -17.23 -14.26 -1.67
CA ASP A 162 -17.53 -12.87 -2.01
C ASP A 162 -18.00 -12.09 -0.79
N LYS A 163 -18.74 -12.74 0.13
CA LYS A 163 -19.14 -12.14 1.39
C LYS A 163 -17.94 -11.65 2.20
N PHE A 164 -16.85 -12.42 2.21
CA PHE A 164 -15.63 -11.99 2.89
C PHE A 164 -14.92 -10.84 2.15
N SER A 165 -15.04 -10.74 0.82
CA SER A 165 -14.59 -9.54 0.08
C SER A 165 -15.29 -8.28 0.57
N LEU A 166 -16.61 -8.35 0.78
CA LEU A 166 -17.41 -7.21 1.25
C LEU A 166 -17.07 -6.82 2.70
N ILE A 167 -16.74 -7.80 3.55
CA ILE A 167 -16.25 -7.53 4.92
C ILE A 167 -14.93 -6.76 4.85
N LEU A 168 -13.96 -7.25 4.07
CA LEU A 168 -12.66 -6.56 3.90
C LEU A 168 -12.83 -5.15 3.31
N ALA A 169 -13.75 -4.98 2.36
CA ALA A 169 -14.07 -3.67 1.85
C ALA A 169 -14.61 -2.74 2.95
N ARG A 170 -15.56 -3.21 3.76
CA ARG A 170 -16.12 -2.44 4.88
C ARG A 170 -15.05 -2.05 5.90
N ASP A 171 -14.21 -2.99 6.28
CA ASP A 171 -13.11 -2.79 7.24
C ASP A 171 -12.11 -1.72 6.77
N TYR A 172 -11.98 -1.51 5.45
CA TYR A 172 -11.18 -0.42 4.89
C TYR A 172 -11.96 0.90 4.81
N ILE A 173 -13.16 0.90 4.24
CA ILE A 173 -13.87 2.13 3.87
C ILE A 173 -14.55 2.82 5.05
N GLU A 174 -14.99 2.09 6.07
CA GLU A 174 -15.72 2.68 7.20
C GLU A 174 -14.79 3.53 8.09
N PRO A 175 -13.62 3.05 8.54
CA PRO A 175 -12.65 3.89 9.26
C PRO A 175 -12.15 5.08 8.42
N LEU A 176 -12.04 4.88 7.09
CA LEU A 176 -11.67 5.94 6.17
C LEU A 176 -12.73 7.04 6.13
N PHE A 177 -14.01 6.67 6.03
CA PHE A 177 -15.12 7.61 6.10
C PHE A 177 -15.10 8.38 7.42
N ASP A 178 -15.00 7.68 8.55
CA ASP A 178 -15.02 8.30 9.88
C ASP A 178 -13.87 9.32 10.02
N TYR A 179 -12.69 9.01 9.48
CA TYR A 179 -11.56 9.95 9.43
C TYR A 179 -11.88 11.21 8.61
N TYR A 180 -12.42 11.06 7.40
CA TYR A 180 -12.77 12.21 6.56
C TYR A 180 -13.96 12.99 7.13
N ALA A 181 -14.91 12.35 7.80
CA ALA A 181 -16.04 13.03 8.44
C ALA A 181 -15.59 14.09 9.47
N LEU A 182 -14.45 13.88 10.13
CA LEU A 182 -13.84 14.87 11.04
C LEU A 182 -13.41 16.17 10.33
N GLU A 183 -13.16 16.11 9.02
CA GLU A 183 -12.72 17.24 8.20
C GLU A 183 -13.86 17.88 7.38
N HIS A 184 -15.02 17.23 7.32
CA HIS A 184 -16.17 17.64 6.52
C HIS A 184 -17.42 17.81 7.39
N PRO A 185 -17.58 18.96 8.09
CA PRO A 185 -18.74 19.21 8.93
C PRO A 185 -20.05 19.08 8.15
N GLY A 186 -21.01 18.35 8.70
CA GLY A 186 -22.32 18.10 8.07
C GLY A 186 -22.35 16.86 7.17
N LEU A 187 -21.24 16.12 7.04
CA LEU A 187 -21.24 14.81 6.39
C LEU A 187 -22.09 13.83 7.20
N VAL A 188 -23.10 13.24 6.56
CA VAL A 188 -24.01 12.28 7.19
C VAL A 188 -23.44 10.87 7.04
N LYS A 189 -23.43 10.10 8.13
CA LYS A 189 -22.99 8.70 8.09
C LYS A 189 -23.91 7.90 7.16
N PRO A 190 -23.36 7.11 6.22
CA PRO A 190 -24.15 6.29 5.34
C PRO A 190 -25.03 5.30 6.10
N ASP A 191 -26.23 5.05 5.59
CA ASP A 191 -27.05 3.93 6.02
C ASP A 191 -26.52 2.59 5.49
N GLU A 192 -27.16 1.49 5.89
CA GLU A 192 -26.67 0.15 5.54
C GLU A 192 -26.74 -0.15 4.04
N ASP A 193 -27.77 0.35 3.35
CA ASP A 193 -27.90 0.14 1.90
C ASP A 193 -26.79 0.90 1.15
N GLN A 194 -26.47 2.12 1.60
CA GLN A 194 -25.33 2.88 1.08
C GLN A 194 -24.00 2.19 1.36
N TRP A 195 -23.82 1.59 2.54
CA TRP A 195 -22.60 0.83 2.85
C TRP A 195 -22.42 -0.37 1.94
N ILE A 196 -23.49 -1.13 1.66
CA ILE A 196 -23.45 -2.26 0.73
C ILE A 196 -23.00 -1.78 -0.65
N LEU A 197 -23.62 -0.70 -1.17
CA LEU A 197 -23.24 -0.11 -2.47
C LEU A 197 -21.77 0.33 -2.51
N PHE A 198 -21.26 0.93 -1.44
CA PHE A 198 -19.86 1.34 -1.35
C PHE A 198 -18.90 0.14 -1.30
N CYS A 199 -19.25 -0.91 -0.57
CA CYS A 199 -18.47 -2.15 -0.52
C CYS A 199 -18.41 -2.83 -1.88
N ASP A 200 -19.56 -2.97 -2.56
CA ASP A 200 -19.63 -3.56 -3.90
C ASP A 200 -18.79 -2.75 -4.90
N LYS A 201 -18.90 -1.42 -4.85
CA LYS A 201 -18.09 -0.52 -5.67
C LYS A 201 -16.60 -0.68 -5.37
N PHE A 202 -16.21 -0.81 -4.11
CA PHE A 202 -14.82 -1.02 -3.73
C PHE A 202 -14.28 -2.36 -4.26
N VAL A 203 -14.97 -3.48 -4.00
CA VAL A 203 -14.55 -4.83 -4.45
C VAL A 203 -14.44 -4.89 -5.97
N THR A 204 -15.36 -4.24 -6.68
CA THR A 204 -15.36 -4.20 -8.15
C THR A 204 -14.17 -3.42 -8.71
N ASN A 205 -13.75 -2.34 -8.04
CA ASN A 205 -12.73 -1.43 -8.57
C ASN A 205 -11.33 -1.70 -8.03
N PHE A 206 -11.22 -2.42 -6.90
CA PHE A 206 -9.94 -2.78 -6.30
C PHE A 206 -9.87 -4.30 -6.00
N PRO A 207 -10.18 -5.18 -6.97
CA PRO A 207 -10.18 -6.63 -6.72
C PRO A 207 -8.79 -7.17 -6.37
N GLU A 208 -7.72 -6.54 -6.89
CA GLU A 208 -6.32 -6.84 -6.60
C GLU A 208 -5.98 -6.71 -5.11
N TYR A 209 -6.44 -5.62 -4.49
CA TYR A 209 -6.28 -5.35 -3.06
C TYR A 209 -6.93 -6.47 -2.24
N ILE A 210 -8.19 -6.78 -2.55
CA ILE A 210 -8.97 -7.80 -1.86
C ILE A 210 -8.32 -9.18 -1.99
N ALA A 211 -7.88 -9.53 -3.20
CA ALA A 211 -7.26 -10.81 -3.47
C ALA A 211 -5.92 -10.98 -2.74
N LEU A 212 -5.08 -9.94 -2.68
CA LEU A 212 -3.82 -10.01 -1.95
C LEU A 212 -4.07 -10.13 -0.45
N TYR A 213 -5.00 -9.35 0.10
CA TYR A 213 -5.38 -9.43 1.51
C TYR A 213 -5.90 -10.84 1.88
N LYS A 214 -6.78 -11.42 1.06
CA LYS A 214 -7.25 -12.81 1.26
C LYS A 214 -6.11 -13.81 1.21
N SER A 215 -5.16 -13.64 0.30
CA SER A 215 -3.99 -14.54 0.22
C SER A 215 -3.15 -14.53 1.49
N VAL A 216 -3.07 -13.39 2.20
CA VAL A 216 -2.39 -13.29 3.51
C VAL A 216 -3.14 -14.13 4.55
N TYR A 217 -4.48 -14.04 4.64
CA TYR A 217 -5.28 -14.92 5.49
C TYR A 217 -5.03 -16.40 5.16
N GLU A 218 -5.03 -16.77 3.89
CA GLU A 218 -4.79 -18.14 3.47
C GLU A 218 -3.40 -18.64 3.88
N ASN A 219 -2.37 -17.81 3.75
CA ASN A 219 -1.01 -18.15 4.17
C ASN A 219 -0.94 -18.40 5.68
N ILE A 220 -1.58 -17.55 6.47
CA ILE A 220 -1.67 -17.70 7.94
C ILE A 220 -2.37 -19.02 8.30
N ILE A 221 -3.55 -19.26 7.74
CA ILE A 221 -4.37 -20.44 8.04
C ILE A 221 -3.64 -21.73 7.65
N ASN A 222 -2.86 -21.72 6.57
CA ASN A 222 -2.19 -22.92 6.05
C ASN A 222 -0.81 -23.19 6.67
N SER A 223 -0.07 -22.18 7.13
CA SER A 223 1.36 -22.34 7.45
C SER A 223 1.80 -21.83 8.83
N LYS A 224 0.87 -21.58 9.75
CA LYS A 224 1.17 -20.99 11.08
C LYS A 224 1.98 -19.70 10.98
N PHE A 225 1.72 -18.93 9.94
CA PHE A 225 2.47 -17.72 9.61
C PHE A 225 2.19 -16.64 10.66
N ASN A 226 3.14 -16.42 11.57
CA ASN A 226 3.06 -15.36 12.58
C ASN A 226 3.39 -14.01 11.94
N MET A 227 2.42 -13.10 11.87
CA MET A 227 2.59 -11.76 11.29
C MET A 227 3.54 -10.84 12.07
N PHE A 228 3.82 -11.13 13.35
CA PHE A 228 4.75 -10.35 14.16
C PHE A 228 6.21 -10.77 13.98
N GLU A 229 6.49 -11.84 13.23
CA GLU A 229 7.87 -12.15 12.84
C GLU A 229 8.39 -11.12 11.83
N LYS A 230 9.70 -10.92 11.86
CA LYS A 230 10.39 -9.85 11.13
C LYS A 230 9.98 -9.79 9.65
N ASP A 231 9.71 -8.58 9.17
CA ASP A 231 9.38 -8.23 7.78
C ASP A 231 8.02 -8.79 7.28
N ARG A 232 7.25 -9.53 8.08
CA ARG A 232 5.96 -10.09 7.65
C ARG A 232 4.79 -9.12 7.78
N SER A 233 4.83 -8.21 8.74
CA SER A 233 3.84 -7.14 8.86
C SER A 233 3.96 -6.11 7.73
N ASN A 234 5.10 -6.04 7.06
CA ASN A 234 5.35 -5.18 5.90
C ASN A 234 4.41 -5.48 4.72
N PHE A 235 3.80 -6.68 4.65
CA PHE A 235 2.72 -6.99 3.70
C PHE A 235 1.56 -5.99 3.72
N TRP A 236 1.40 -5.21 4.80
CA TRP A 236 0.52 -4.05 4.82
C TRP A 236 0.76 -3.11 3.63
N TRP A 237 2.03 -2.75 3.37
CA TRP A 237 2.40 -1.82 2.31
C TRP A 237 2.18 -2.40 0.93
N ASP A 238 2.55 -3.67 0.71
CA ASP A 238 2.25 -4.40 -0.53
C ASP A 238 0.75 -4.41 -0.81
N THR A 239 -0.05 -4.68 0.22
CA THR A 239 -1.51 -4.68 0.12
C THR A 239 -2.02 -3.28 -0.24
N GLN A 240 -1.54 -2.21 0.39
CA GLN A 240 -1.90 -0.83 0.02
C GLN A 240 -1.47 -0.46 -1.41
N LEU A 241 -0.31 -0.92 -1.87
CA LEU A 241 0.18 -0.66 -3.22
C LEU A 241 -0.73 -1.26 -4.29
N MET A 242 -1.39 -2.40 -4.01
CA MET A 242 -2.35 -3.03 -4.94
C MET A 242 -3.57 -2.15 -5.25
N LEU A 243 -3.86 -1.08 -4.47
CA LEU A 243 -4.88 -0.08 -4.83
C LEU A 243 -4.51 0.74 -6.08
N ASN A 244 -3.28 0.63 -6.57
CA ASN A 244 -2.82 1.24 -7.82
C ASN A 244 -2.70 0.23 -8.97
N VAL A 245 -3.06 -1.04 -8.76
CA VAL A 245 -2.98 -2.09 -9.77
C VAL A 245 -4.37 -2.38 -10.31
N GLY A 246 -4.51 -2.50 -11.64
CA GLY A 246 -5.79 -2.74 -12.31
C GLY A 246 -5.96 -1.80 -13.51
N ASP A 247 -7.20 -1.61 -13.97
CA ASP A 247 -7.53 -0.64 -15.05
C ASP A 247 -7.62 0.81 -14.52
N HIS A 248 -6.62 1.22 -13.75
CA HIS A 248 -6.52 2.57 -13.20
C HIS A 248 -5.82 3.52 -14.17
N LYS A 249 -6.25 4.80 -14.14
CA LYS A 249 -5.77 5.84 -15.04
C LYS A 249 -5.46 7.14 -14.32
N ILE A 250 -4.51 7.89 -14.86
CA ILE A 250 -4.20 9.27 -14.45
C ILE A 250 -4.47 10.16 -15.66
N GLN A 251 -5.45 11.07 -15.57
CA GLN A 251 -5.82 11.98 -16.66
C GLN A 251 -6.05 11.28 -18.03
N ASN A 252 -6.58 10.05 -18.00
CA ASN A 252 -6.83 9.11 -19.11
C ASN A 252 -5.65 8.21 -19.52
N ASP A 253 -4.44 8.46 -19.03
CA ASP A 253 -3.29 7.60 -19.29
C ASP A 253 -3.31 6.39 -18.37
N LYS A 254 -3.02 5.21 -18.94
CA LYS A 254 -3.00 3.96 -18.20
C LYS A 254 -1.87 3.95 -17.18
N LEU A 255 -2.17 3.52 -15.96
CA LEU A 255 -1.17 3.30 -14.92
C LEU A 255 -0.54 1.92 -15.07
N TYR A 256 0.79 1.88 -15.06
CA TYR A 256 1.58 0.65 -15.00
C TYR A 256 2.30 0.57 -13.66
N PHE A 257 2.18 -0.57 -13.00
CA PHE A 257 2.83 -0.87 -11.74
C PHE A 257 4.01 -1.83 -12.00
N VAL A 258 5.23 -1.41 -11.68
CA VAL A 258 6.43 -2.22 -11.88
C VAL A 258 6.94 -2.71 -10.53
N THR A 259 7.03 -4.03 -10.34
CA THR A 259 7.48 -4.64 -9.08
C THR A 259 8.22 -5.95 -9.31
N SER A 260 9.07 -6.32 -8.35
CA SER A 260 9.67 -7.66 -8.26
C SER A 260 8.92 -8.56 -7.28
N ASP A 261 7.90 -8.06 -6.58
CA ASP A 261 7.17 -8.84 -5.58
C ASP A 261 6.32 -9.94 -6.24
N LYS A 262 6.61 -11.19 -5.87
CA LYS A 262 5.99 -12.37 -6.49
C LYS A 262 4.52 -12.53 -6.09
N ALA A 263 4.15 -12.14 -4.88
CA ALA A 263 2.77 -12.26 -4.41
C ALA A 263 1.88 -11.24 -5.13
N MET A 264 2.34 -9.98 -5.22
CA MET A 264 1.67 -8.92 -5.98
C MET A 264 1.55 -9.29 -7.46
N LEU A 265 2.64 -9.74 -8.09
CA LEU A 265 2.63 -10.16 -9.51
C LEU A 265 1.65 -11.30 -9.74
N LYS A 266 1.67 -12.33 -8.90
CA LYS A 266 0.76 -13.46 -9.02
C LYS A 266 -0.70 -13.00 -8.91
N VAL A 267 -1.03 -12.32 -7.81
CA VAL A 267 -2.40 -11.88 -7.53
C VAL A 267 -2.91 -10.93 -8.60
N GLY A 268 -2.14 -9.88 -8.94
CA GLY A 268 -2.56 -8.91 -9.94
C GLY A 268 -2.82 -9.55 -11.32
N ARG A 269 -2.01 -10.55 -11.69
CA ARG A 269 -2.22 -11.29 -12.94
C ARG A 269 -3.48 -12.17 -12.92
N GLU A 270 -3.76 -12.81 -11.79
CA GLU A 270 -4.94 -13.66 -11.61
C GLU A 270 -6.25 -12.85 -11.55
N THR A 271 -6.23 -11.59 -11.11
CA THR A 271 -7.43 -10.72 -10.97
C THR A 271 -7.79 -9.89 -12.20
N ASN A 272 -7.17 -10.16 -13.36
CA ASN A 272 -7.31 -9.43 -14.64
C ASN A 272 -6.43 -8.18 -14.81
N ALA A 273 -5.43 -7.96 -13.96
CA ALA A 273 -4.46 -6.86 -14.11
C ALA A 273 -3.22 -7.24 -14.96
N ASN A 274 -3.31 -8.32 -15.77
CA ASN A 274 -2.20 -8.89 -16.55
C ASN A 274 -1.40 -7.88 -17.41
N LEU A 275 -1.98 -6.73 -17.72
CA LEU A 275 -1.36 -5.69 -18.56
C LEU A 275 -1.08 -4.38 -17.80
N SER A 276 -1.30 -4.32 -16.49
CA SER A 276 -1.06 -3.15 -15.63
C SER A 276 -0.05 -3.42 -14.53
N ILE A 277 0.38 -4.68 -14.33
CA ILE A 277 1.47 -5.03 -13.43
C ILE A 277 2.58 -5.77 -14.20
N LEU A 278 3.80 -5.29 -14.08
CA LEU A 278 4.97 -5.78 -14.83
C LEU A 278 6.12 -6.08 -13.88
N THR A 279 6.92 -7.07 -14.25
CA THR A 279 8.30 -7.19 -13.77
C THR A 279 9.16 -6.09 -14.39
N PHE A 280 10.35 -5.88 -13.83
CA PHE A 280 11.30 -4.94 -14.43
C PHE A 280 11.71 -5.34 -15.85
N ASP A 281 11.96 -6.64 -16.10
CA ASP A 281 12.37 -7.12 -17.42
C ASP A 281 11.25 -6.92 -18.46
N GLU A 282 10.00 -7.25 -18.12
CA GLU A 282 8.85 -6.97 -18.99
C GLU A 282 8.67 -5.47 -19.25
N TYR A 283 8.95 -4.63 -18.25
CA TYR A 283 8.90 -3.18 -18.44
C TYR A 283 10.00 -2.70 -19.38
N ILE A 284 11.23 -3.23 -19.28
CA ILE A 284 12.32 -2.91 -20.20
C ILE A 284 11.98 -3.37 -21.62
N ASP A 285 11.43 -4.57 -21.79
CA ASP A 285 10.98 -5.07 -23.09
C ASP A 285 9.87 -4.19 -23.70
N TYR A 286 8.93 -3.72 -22.86
CA TYR A 286 7.88 -2.79 -23.26
C TYR A 286 8.43 -1.45 -23.77
N LEU A 287 9.56 -0.98 -23.21
CA LEU A 287 10.19 0.27 -23.61
C LEU A 287 10.95 0.21 -24.95
N GLY A 288 11.30 -0.99 -25.45
CA GLY A 288 12.15 -1.19 -26.64
C GLY A 288 13.62 -0.91 -26.35
#